data_AF-A0A935ZK66-F1
#
_entry.id   AF-A0A935ZK66-F1
#
_cell.length_a   1.000
_cell.length_b   1.000
_cell.length_c   1.000
_cell.angle_alpha   90.00
_cell.angle_beta   90.00
_cell.angle_gamma   90.00
#
_symmetry.space_group_name_H-M   'P 1'
#
loop_
_entity.id
_entity.type
_entity.pdbx_description
1 polymer ?
#
loop_
_entity_poly.entity_id
_entity_poly.type
_entity_poly.pdbx_seq_one_letter_code
_entity_poly.pdbx_strand_id
1 'polypeptide(L)' 'MLASKLGRPDAPERNPEPREPAAGQSARFRIKLDPSGRVVPEITRVDDDEDASDDEQR' A
#
# COMPACT_ATOMS: atom_id res chain seq x y z
N MET A 1 0.55 33.23 -45.88
CA MET A 1 1.20 32.24 -45.01
C MET A 1 0.97 32.67 -43.57
N LEU A 2 0.22 31.92 -42.76
CA LEU A 2 0.11 32.17 -41.32
C LEU A 2 0.26 30.85 -40.57
N ALA A 3 1.04 30.94 -39.50
CA ALA A 3 1.85 29.88 -38.95
C ALA A 3 1.09 28.89 -38.07
N SER A 4 1.69 27.70 -38.02
CA SER A 4 1.72 26.78 -36.88
C SER A 4 0.42 26.10 -36.50
N LYS A 5 0.28 24.86 -37.01
CA LYS A 5 -0.42 23.78 -36.32
C LYS A 5 -0.01 23.81 -34.84
N LEU A 6 -0.94 24.16 -33.96
CA LEU A 6 -0.80 23.95 -32.52
C LEU A 6 -0.74 22.44 -32.31
N GLY A 7 0.48 21.89 -32.24
CA GLY A 7 0.72 20.50 -31.89
C GLY A 7 0.08 20.25 -30.54
N ARG A 8 -0.86 19.30 -30.50
CA ARG A 8 -1.45 18.86 -29.23
C ARG A 8 -0.29 18.29 -28.41
N PRO A 9 -0.04 18.79 -27.19
CA PRO A 9 0.98 18.18 -26.35
C PRO A 9 0.59 16.72 -26.12
N ASP A 10 1.55 15.81 -26.25
CA ASP A 10 1.37 14.41 -25.89
C ASP A 10 0.74 14.34 -24.50
N ALA A 11 -0.31 13.53 -24.38
CA ALA A 11 -0.98 13.34 -23.10
C ALA A 11 0.05 12.86 -22.07
N PRO A 12 -0.01 13.35 -20.81
CA PRO A 12 0.95 12.97 -19.78
C PRO A 12 0.97 11.44 -19.65
N GLU A 13 2.17 10.87 -19.48
CA GLU A 13 2.36 9.44 -19.26
C GLU A 13 1.36 8.95 -18.20
N ARG A 14 0.61 7.90 -18.55
CA ARG A 14 -0.46 7.39 -17.71
C ARG A 14 0.16 6.86 -16.42
N ASN A 15 -0.31 7.36 -15.27
CA ASN A 15 0.11 6.84 -13.97
C ASN A 15 -0.02 5.31 -13.97
N PRO A 16 0.98 4.58 -13.45
CA PRO A 16 0.90 3.13 -13.37
C PRO A 16 -0.33 2.73 -12.56
N GLU A 17 -1.05 1.72 -13.06
CA GLU A 17 -2.23 1.21 -12.36
C GLU A 17 -1.80 0.62 -11.00
N PRO A 18 -2.61 0.80 -9.94
CA PRO A 18 -2.36 0.17 -8.65
C PRO A 18 -2.22 -1.34 -8.85
N ARG A 19 -1.10 -1.91 -8.39
CA ARG A 19 -0.91 -3.36 -8.39
C ARG A 19 -1.60 -3.93 -7.18
N GLU A 20 -2.48 -4.91 -7.38
CA GLU A 20 -3.00 -5.70 -6.27
C GLU A 20 -1.84 -6.39 -5.54
N PRO A 21 -1.87 -6.45 -4.19
CA PRO A 21 -0.91 -7.25 -3.45
C PRO A 21 -0.97 -8.70 -3.90
N ALA A 22 0.14 -9.42 -3.80
CA ALA A 22 0.16 -10.85 -4.09
C ALA A 22 -0.90 -11.55 -3.23
N ALA A 23 -1.82 -12.28 -3.88
CA ALA A 23 -2.86 -13.02 -3.17
C ALA A 23 -2.23 -13.97 -2.14
N GLY A 24 -2.77 -13.96 -0.90
CA GLY A 24 -2.29 -14.80 0.19
C GLY A 24 -1.15 -14.20 1.03
N GLN A 25 -0.77 -12.93 0.82
CA GLN A 25 0.24 -12.26 1.64
C GLN A 25 -0.40 -11.20 2.53
N SER A 26 -0.70 -11.59 3.75
CA SER A 26 -1.14 -10.67 4.80
C SER A 26 0.06 -10.19 5.65
N ALA A 27 -0.04 -8.99 6.21
CA ALA A 27 0.97 -8.46 7.12
C ALA A 27 0.30 -7.69 8.25
N ARG A 28 0.72 -7.95 9.48
CA ARG A 28 0.26 -7.25 10.68
C ARG A 28 1.19 -6.09 10.99
N PHE A 29 0.63 -4.89 11.03
CA PHE A 29 1.33 -3.67 11.43
C PHE A 29 0.98 -3.34 12.88
N ARG A 30 1.99 -3.19 13.74
CA ARG A 30 1.84 -2.71 15.13
C ARG A 30 2.68 -1.46 15.32
N ILE A 31 2.12 -0.47 16.00
CA ILE A 31 2.84 0.75 16.37
C ILE A 31 3.06 0.70 17.88
N LYS A 32 4.33 0.72 18.30
CA LYS A 32 4.70 0.77 19.73
C LYS A 32 5.31 2.14 20.03
N LEU A 33 5.17 2.58 21.27
CA LEU A 33 5.93 3.71 21.80
C LEU A 33 7.02 3.16 22.70
N ASP A 34 8.25 3.57 22.48
CA ASP A 34 9.33 3.26 23.41
C ASP A 34 9.25 4.18 24.66
N PRO A 35 10.00 3.89 25.73
CA PRO A 35 10.02 4.73 26.94
C PRO A 35 10.52 6.16 26.72
N SER A 36 11.17 6.43 25.59
CA SER A 36 11.59 7.78 25.18
C SER A 36 10.48 8.55 24.44
N GLY A 37 9.31 7.92 24.23
CA GLY A 37 8.18 8.47 23.51
C GLY A 37 8.31 8.37 21.99
N ARG A 38 9.28 7.61 21.47
CA ARG A 38 9.47 7.43 20.03
C ARG A 38 8.54 6.35 19.50
N VAL A 39 8.00 6.61 18.31
CA VAL A 39 7.20 5.66 17.55
C VAL A 39 8.12 4.60 16.95
N VAL A 40 7.90 3.34 17.32
CA VAL A 40 8.60 2.17 16.79
C VAL A 40 7.57 1.31 16.02
N PRO A 41 7.58 1.35 14.68
CA PRO A 41 6.74 0.48 13.88
C PRO A 41 7.29 -0.95 13.86
N GLU A 42 6.41 -1.93 13.97
CA GLU A 42 6.70 -3.36 13.88
C GLU A 42 5.81 -3.98 12.80
N ILE A 43 6.42 -4.70 11.86
CA ILE A 43 5.74 -5.33 10.72
C ILE A 43 6.03 -6.83 10.79
N THR A 44 4.98 -7.63 10.92
CA THR A 44 5.06 -9.09 10.94
C THR A 44 4.29 -9.64 9.76
N ARG A 45 4.90 -10.53 8.97
CA ARG A 45 4.16 -11.25 7.92
C ARG A 45 3.20 -12.24 8.58
N VAL A 46 1.99 -12.33 8.05
CA VAL A 46 0.97 -13.27 8.48
C VAL A 46 0.62 -14.12 7.27
N ASP A 47 0.87 -15.41 7.37
CA ASP A 47 0.33 -16.37 6.40
C ASP A 47 -1.15 -16.56 6.74
N ASP A 48 -2.04 -16.52 5.74
CA ASP A 48 -3.50 -16.58 5.93
C ASP A 48 -3.99 -17.91 6.55
N ASP A 49 -3.08 -18.88 6.78
CA ASP A 49 -3.38 -20.18 7.37
C ASP A 49 -3.51 -20.16 8.92
N GLU A 50 -3.12 -19.08 9.61
CA GLU A 50 -3.09 -19.00 11.08
C GLU A 50 -4.07 -18.00 11.74
N ASP A 51 -4.96 -17.33 11.00
CA ASP A 51 -5.88 -16.30 11.56
C ASP A 51 -7.35 -16.77 11.73
N ALA A 52 -7.60 -18.09 11.68
CA ALA A 52 -8.94 -18.67 11.81
C ALA A 52 -9.36 -19.00 13.25
N SER A 53 -8.81 -18.34 14.28
CA SER A 53 -9.12 -18.70 15.68
C SER A 53 -8.96 -17.54 16.67
N ASP A 54 -9.72 -16.43 16.53
CA ASP A 54 -9.95 -15.53 17.67
C ASP A 54 -11.25 -14.70 17.61
N ASP A 55 -12.34 -15.27 17.09
CA ASP A 55 -13.69 -14.66 17.15
C ASP A 55 -14.64 -15.42 18.10
N GLU A 56 -14.08 -16.12 19.11
CA GLU A 56 -14.84 -16.85 20.14
C GLU A 56 -14.98 -16.10 21.48
N GLN A 57 -14.67 -14.80 21.55
CA GLN A 57 -14.92 -14.00 22.76
C GLN A 57 -15.41 -12.58 22.46
N ARG A 58 -16.65 -12.45 21.94
CA ARG A 58 -17.52 -11.31 22.25
C ARG A 58 -19.01 -11.59 22.06
#